data_AF-A0A8T2BX66-F1
#
_entry.id   AF-A0A8T2BX66-F1
#
_cell.length_a   1.000
_cell.length_b   1.000
_cell.length_c   1.000
_cell.angle_alpha   90.00
_cell.angle_beta   90.00
_cell.angle_gamma   90.00
#
_symmetry.space_group_name_H-M   'P 1'
#
loop_
_entity.id
_entity.type
_entity.pdbx_description
1 polymer ?
#
loop_
_entity_poly.entity_id
_entity_poly.type
_entity_poly.pdbx_seq_one_letter_code
_entity_poly.pdbx_strand_id
1 'polypeptide(L)'
;MDLHYSSHLKELPNLSTAINLLEMVLYECSSLIELPSSIKNATNIQSLNLIDCSSLLKLPSSIGNLINLQGFYFYGCSSLVELPLSIGNLISLRKLDLSGCSSLVKLPSSIGNLINLYEFYFHGCLSLVELPSSIGNLISLEILYLSRCSSLVELPSSIGNLTNLNKLDLSKCSSLVELPSSIGNIINLRKLYLSECSSLLKLPSSIGNIINLQKLCLTRCSSLVELPSSIGNLISFWESDLSECSSLVELPSSIGNLIIQKLDFSGCSSLVELPSSIGNIITLQELDLSECSSLVELPSSIGNLRMLMKLILQGCSKIQVIPTNIILDSLEKLDVTGCSQLTSFPVISTNIRQLMLRGTLIKDVPLSIKSWSGLHDLRITYCKDLEEFPHVLDIITELELNDNEIEEIPTWVNGISRLRRLVLNKCTKLVSVPQLPGSLKHLDAENCESLERLACSFPNPKVCLKLIDCWKLNEKGRDTIIQTSTSKYAILPGKEVPVFFTYRATSGGSSLGVKFNQRRRRTSLRFKACILLVRKDDKIDCEKWGSVYLTIVDKQSGSMYYSESPTLGPLLTEHLYTFEGGVENVESTELFFKFVFNNDRWEIGECGIRPLLEEDTHVESSI
;
A
#
# COMPACT_ATOMS: atom_id res chain seq x y z
N MET A 1 17.57 -24.20 30.36
CA MET A 1 18.63 -24.75 29.50
C MET A 1 18.52 -23.99 28.21
N ASP A 2 19.55 -23.25 27.88
CA ASP A 2 19.55 -22.32 26.76
C ASP A 2 20.64 -22.77 25.78
N LEU A 3 20.23 -23.09 24.55
CA LEU A 3 21.12 -23.45 23.45
C LEU A 3 20.85 -22.56 22.22
N HIS A 4 20.40 -21.32 22.40
CA HIS A 4 20.10 -20.40 21.29
C HIS A 4 21.25 -20.35 20.27
N TYR A 5 20.89 -20.31 18.98
CA TYR A 5 21.81 -20.18 17.83
C TYR A 5 22.80 -21.34 17.65
N SER A 6 22.54 -22.52 18.23
CA SER A 6 23.36 -23.71 18.02
C SER A 6 23.07 -24.35 16.65
N SER A 7 23.35 -23.63 15.57
CA SER A 7 22.94 -23.95 14.19
C SER A 7 23.47 -25.29 13.66
N HIS A 8 24.57 -25.80 14.21
CA HIS A 8 25.17 -27.10 13.87
C HIS A 8 24.77 -28.25 14.79
N LEU A 9 23.95 -27.99 15.81
CA LEU A 9 23.51 -29.00 16.78
C LEU A 9 22.54 -29.98 16.10
N LYS A 10 22.98 -31.22 15.90
CA LYS A 10 22.15 -32.28 15.28
C LYS A 10 21.29 -33.04 16.29
N GLU A 11 21.82 -33.21 17.50
CA GLU A 11 21.21 -33.98 18.58
C GLU A 11 21.45 -33.28 19.92
N LEU A 12 20.50 -33.39 20.84
CA LEU A 12 20.64 -32.87 22.20
C LEU A 12 21.35 -33.86 23.11
N PRO A 13 22.05 -33.38 24.16
CA PRO A 13 22.61 -34.25 25.18
C PRO A 13 21.52 -35.02 25.93
N ASN A 14 21.90 -36.10 26.60
CA ASN A 14 20.97 -36.89 27.41
C ASN A 14 20.40 -36.04 28.57
N LEU A 15 19.08 -35.86 28.59
CA LEU A 15 18.35 -35.05 29.57
C LEU A 15 17.92 -35.82 30.82
N SER A 16 18.51 -36.99 31.11
CA SER A 16 18.11 -37.82 32.25
C SER A 16 18.24 -37.16 33.61
N THR A 17 19.13 -36.18 33.75
CA THR A 17 19.36 -35.42 34.99
C THR A 17 18.62 -34.07 35.02
N ALA A 18 17.88 -33.71 33.95
CA ALA A 18 17.23 -32.41 33.78
C ALA A 18 15.91 -32.26 34.57
N ILE A 19 15.81 -32.87 35.75
CA ILE A 19 14.57 -32.96 36.55
C ILE A 19 14.06 -31.60 37.07
N ASN A 20 14.95 -30.62 37.26
CA ASN A 20 14.61 -29.29 37.79
C ASN A 20 14.45 -28.23 36.68
N LEU A 21 14.45 -28.65 35.42
CA LEU A 21 14.39 -27.75 34.29
C LEU A 21 12.98 -27.17 34.13
N LEU A 22 12.84 -25.85 34.22
CA LEU A 22 11.56 -25.15 34.03
C LEU A 22 11.38 -24.64 32.60
N GLU A 23 12.48 -24.24 31.95
CA GLU A 23 12.46 -23.69 30.60
C GLU A 23 13.60 -24.26 29.77
N MET A 24 13.28 -24.63 28.53
CA MET A 24 14.21 -25.08 27.52
C MET A 24 14.05 -24.25 26.26
N VAL A 25 15.13 -23.61 25.82
CA VAL A 25 15.14 -22.79 24.61
C VAL A 25 16.18 -23.31 23.62
N LEU A 26 15.69 -23.68 22.44
CA LEU A 26 16.41 -24.26 21.31
C LEU A 26 16.23 -23.40 20.05
N TYR A 27 16.09 -22.09 20.23
CA TYR A 27 15.90 -21.11 19.15
C TYR A 27 17.02 -21.19 18.11
N GLU A 28 16.65 -21.21 16.82
CA GLU A 28 17.56 -21.28 15.67
C GLU A 28 18.55 -22.47 15.68
N CYS A 29 18.17 -23.61 16.29
CA CYS A 29 18.93 -24.86 16.16
C CYS A 29 18.61 -25.56 14.82
N SER A 30 18.99 -24.93 13.71
CA SER A 30 18.55 -25.31 12.36
C SER A 30 18.96 -26.71 11.90
N SER A 31 20.00 -27.33 12.48
CA SER A 31 20.42 -28.70 12.18
C SER A 31 19.77 -29.78 13.06
N LEU A 32 18.95 -29.42 14.06
CA LEU A 32 18.38 -30.36 15.02
C LEU A 32 17.33 -31.23 14.33
N ILE A 33 17.54 -32.56 14.33
CA ILE A 33 16.67 -33.48 13.57
C ILE A 33 15.56 -34.07 14.46
N GLU A 34 15.88 -34.37 15.73
CA GLU A 34 14.93 -34.92 16.70
C GLU A 34 15.29 -34.54 18.14
N LEU A 35 14.29 -34.58 19.03
CA LEU A 35 14.50 -34.49 20.47
C LEU A 35 14.75 -35.89 21.07
N PRO A 36 15.63 -36.02 22.08
CA PRO A 36 15.95 -37.30 22.69
C PRO A 36 14.80 -37.81 23.55
N SER A 37 14.62 -39.13 23.60
CA SER A 37 13.57 -39.77 24.42
C SER A 37 13.73 -39.53 25.92
N SER A 38 14.93 -39.17 26.37
CA SER A 38 15.23 -38.80 27.76
C SER A 38 14.56 -37.49 28.21
N ILE A 39 13.97 -36.71 27.29
CA ILE A 39 13.16 -35.53 27.61
C ILE A 39 12.01 -35.85 28.59
N LYS A 40 11.55 -37.10 28.65
CA LYS A 40 10.54 -37.56 29.62
C LYS A 40 10.90 -37.27 31.08
N ASN A 41 12.18 -37.12 31.40
CA ASN A 41 12.65 -36.89 32.77
C ASN A 41 12.60 -35.42 33.18
N ALA A 42 12.45 -34.50 32.23
CA ALA A 42 12.34 -33.06 32.50
C ALA A 42 10.90 -32.66 32.83
N THR A 43 10.28 -33.35 33.79
CA THR A 43 8.84 -33.28 34.08
C THR A 43 8.37 -31.91 34.58
N ASN A 44 9.28 -31.05 35.04
CA ASN A 44 8.98 -29.72 35.56
C ASN A 44 9.01 -28.61 34.49
N ILE A 45 9.30 -28.95 33.22
CA ILE A 45 9.32 -27.94 32.15
C ILE A 45 7.92 -27.33 31.99
N GLN A 46 7.88 -26.01 31.97
CA GLN A 46 6.70 -25.17 31.74
C GLN A 46 6.74 -24.48 30.37
N SER A 47 7.93 -24.25 29.82
CA SER A 47 8.13 -23.62 28.51
C SER A 47 9.16 -24.39 27.68
N LEU A 48 8.79 -24.79 26.47
CA LEU A 48 9.68 -25.42 25.49
C LEU A 48 9.62 -24.64 24.18
N ASN A 49 10.75 -24.06 23.79
CA ASN A 49 10.88 -23.23 22.61
C ASN A 49 11.81 -23.92 21.59
N LEU A 50 11.27 -24.26 20.42
CA LEU A 50 11.91 -24.89 19.28
C LEU A 50 11.91 -23.97 18.05
N ILE A 51 11.74 -22.67 18.24
CA ILE A 51 11.61 -21.71 17.14
C ILE A 51 12.81 -21.82 16.18
N ASP A 52 12.54 -21.82 14.88
CA ASP A 52 13.48 -21.94 13.77
C ASP A 52 14.39 -23.19 13.80
N CYS A 53 13.92 -24.26 14.45
CA CYS A 53 14.49 -25.62 14.29
C CYS A 53 14.02 -26.23 12.94
N SER A 54 14.48 -25.67 11.83
CA SER A 54 13.95 -25.96 10.48
C SER A 54 14.14 -27.40 10.00
N SER A 55 15.15 -28.13 10.50
CA SER A 55 15.40 -29.55 10.16
C SER A 55 14.66 -30.55 11.07
N LEU A 56 13.89 -30.10 12.06
CA LEU A 56 13.21 -30.98 13.00
C LEU A 56 12.12 -31.78 12.28
N LEU A 57 12.30 -33.10 12.15
CA LEU A 57 11.40 -33.96 11.38
C LEU A 57 10.20 -34.46 12.19
N LYS A 58 10.42 -34.76 13.47
CA LYS A 58 9.44 -35.40 14.36
C LYS A 58 9.74 -35.08 15.82
N LEU A 59 8.73 -35.28 16.67
CA LEU A 59 8.88 -35.30 18.12
C LEU A 59 8.83 -36.74 18.65
N PRO A 60 9.60 -37.08 19.70
CA PRO A 60 9.48 -38.39 20.33
C PRO A 60 8.16 -38.49 21.10
N SER A 61 7.59 -39.69 21.18
CA SER A 61 6.36 -39.94 21.95
C SER A 61 6.50 -39.59 23.44
N SER A 62 7.73 -39.60 23.96
CA SER A 62 8.07 -39.17 25.32
C SER A 62 7.70 -37.72 25.64
N ILE A 63 7.46 -36.86 24.63
CA ILE A 63 7.05 -35.48 24.84
C ILE A 63 5.78 -35.36 25.71
N GLY A 64 4.87 -36.33 25.61
CA GLY A 64 3.64 -36.37 26.40
C GLY A 64 3.83 -36.58 27.91
N ASN A 65 5.06 -36.77 28.39
CA ASN A 65 5.35 -36.80 29.84
C ASN A 65 5.56 -35.40 30.43
N LEU A 66 5.67 -34.35 29.60
CA LEU A 66 5.82 -32.97 30.05
C LEU A 66 4.48 -32.37 30.50
N ILE A 67 3.80 -33.02 31.45
CA ILE A 67 2.43 -32.70 31.86
C ILE A 67 2.27 -31.30 32.47
N ASN A 68 3.37 -30.66 32.88
CA ASN A 68 3.41 -29.30 33.42
C ASN A 68 3.69 -28.23 32.35
N LEU A 69 3.86 -28.63 31.08
CA LEU A 69 4.15 -27.70 29.98
C LEU A 69 2.96 -26.78 29.75
N GLN A 70 3.20 -25.47 29.75
CA GLN A 70 2.20 -24.42 29.55
C GLN A 70 2.38 -23.71 28.22
N GLY A 71 3.61 -23.56 27.74
CA GLY A 71 3.93 -22.97 26.43
C GLY A 71 4.80 -23.91 25.60
N PHE A 72 4.39 -24.15 24.36
CA PHE A 72 5.15 -24.95 23.40
C PHE A 72 5.21 -24.24 22.04
N TYR A 73 6.41 -23.85 21.62
CA TYR A 73 6.63 -22.99 20.45
C TYR A 73 7.47 -23.69 19.38
N PHE A 74 6.94 -23.76 18.15
CA PHE A 74 7.54 -24.40 16.97
C PHE A 74 7.66 -23.45 15.77
N TYR A 75 7.57 -22.13 15.98
CA TYR A 75 7.59 -21.17 14.89
C TYR A 75 8.76 -21.48 13.93
N GLY A 76 8.50 -21.72 12.64
CA GLY A 76 9.56 -21.97 11.65
C GLY A 76 10.15 -23.39 11.61
N CYS A 77 9.57 -24.38 12.32
CA CYS A 77 9.92 -25.80 12.17
C CYS A 77 9.39 -26.39 10.84
N SER A 78 9.92 -25.92 9.71
CA SER A 78 9.38 -26.17 8.37
C SER A 78 9.38 -27.64 7.92
N SER A 79 10.28 -28.47 8.45
CA SER A 79 10.36 -29.91 8.10
C SER A 79 9.51 -30.83 8.97
N LEU A 80 8.80 -30.30 9.98
CA LEU A 80 7.98 -31.12 10.89
C LEU A 80 6.75 -31.66 10.15
N VAL A 81 6.68 -32.99 10.00
CA VAL A 81 5.63 -33.63 9.17
C VAL A 81 4.39 -34.01 9.99
N GLU A 82 4.58 -34.42 11.24
CA GLU A 82 3.50 -34.85 12.13
C GLU A 82 3.81 -34.58 13.61
N LEU A 83 2.75 -34.48 14.41
CA LEU A 83 2.82 -34.49 15.87
C LEU A 83 2.47 -35.88 16.40
N PRO A 84 3.17 -36.37 17.44
CA PRO A 84 2.86 -37.67 18.05
C PRO A 84 1.52 -37.62 18.77
N LEU A 85 0.81 -38.75 18.83
CA LEU A 85 -0.46 -38.87 19.56
C LEU A 85 -0.34 -38.43 21.04
N SER A 86 0.84 -38.59 21.64
CA SER A 86 1.10 -38.21 23.03
C SER A 86 1.10 -36.69 23.28
N ILE A 87 1.03 -35.84 22.24
CA ILE A 87 0.83 -34.40 22.40
C ILE A 87 -0.43 -34.09 23.23
N GLY A 88 -1.48 -34.92 23.11
CA GLY A 88 -2.72 -34.77 23.87
C GLY A 88 -2.58 -35.04 25.37
N ASN A 89 -1.43 -35.51 25.85
CA ASN A 89 -1.17 -35.70 27.28
C ASN A 89 -0.71 -34.41 27.97
N LEU A 90 -0.41 -33.34 27.22
CA LEU A 90 0.05 -32.05 27.72
C LEU A 90 -1.12 -31.23 28.30
N ILE A 91 -1.85 -31.79 29.26
CA ILE A 91 -3.13 -31.24 29.75
C ILE A 91 -3.01 -29.85 30.38
N SER A 92 -1.81 -29.41 30.77
CA SER A 92 -1.56 -28.06 31.30
C SER A 92 -1.25 -27.01 30.23
N LEU A 93 -1.20 -27.41 28.95
CA LEU A 93 -0.78 -26.54 27.86
C LEU A 93 -1.81 -25.42 27.64
N ARG A 94 -1.32 -24.18 27.66
CA ARG A 94 -2.12 -22.97 27.46
C ARG A 94 -1.85 -22.32 26.11
N LYS A 95 -0.61 -22.45 25.61
CA LYS A 95 -0.18 -21.90 24.32
C LYS A 95 0.53 -22.97 23.51
N LEU A 96 0.07 -23.16 22.28
CA LEU A 96 0.71 -24.02 21.28
C LEU A 96 0.89 -23.23 20.00
N ASP A 97 2.13 -23.06 19.57
CA ASP A 97 2.45 -22.36 18.32
C ASP A 97 3.13 -23.32 17.35
N LEU A 98 2.45 -23.63 16.25
CA LEU A 98 2.89 -24.45 15.13
C LEU A 98 3.13 -23.62 13.86
N SER A 99 3.22 -22.30 13.99
CA SER A 99 3.36 -21.41 12.85
C SER A 99 4.61 -21.74 12.03
N GLY A 100 4.53 -21.69 10.70
CA GLY A 100 5.64 -21.99 9.81
C GLY A 100 6.03 -23.47 9.73
N CYS A 101 5.29 -24.39 10.38
CA CYS A 101 5.40 -25.82 10.13
C CYS A 101 4.80 -26.19 8.76
N SER A 102 5.46 -25.77 7.68
CA SER A 102 4.92 -25.85 6.31
C SER A 102 4.71 -27.28 5.81
N SER A 103 5.45 -28.27 6.34
CA SER A 103 5.32 -29.69 5.99
C SER A 103 4.28 -30.45 6.82
N LEU A 104 3.65 -29.81 7.82
CA LEU A 104 2.68 -30.46 8.71
C LEU A 104 1.39 -30.75 7.93
N VAL A 105 1.09 -32.03 7.71
CA VAL A 105 -0.04 -32.45 6.86
C VAL A 105 -1.35 -32.58 7.65
N LYS A 106 -1.26 -33.04 8.90
CA LYS A 106 -2.42 -33.32 9.76
C LYS A 106 -2.09 -33.13 11.23
N LEU A 107 -3.13 -32.91 12.02
CA LEU A 107 -3.08 -32.97 13.47
C LEU A 107 -3.60 -34.32 13.99
N PRO A 108 -3.02 -34.87 15.07
CA PRO A 108 -3.58 -36.02 15.74
C PRO A 108 -4.91 -35.69 16.42
N SER A 109 -5.86 -36.62 16.44
CA SER A 109 -7.15 -36.43 17.14
C SER A 109 -6.99 -36.18 18.64
N SER A 110 -5.89 -36.63 19.25
CA SER A 110 -5.57 -36.36 20.65
C SER A 110 -5.33 -34.88 20.97
N ILE A 111 -5.19 -34.00 19.97
CA ILE A 111 -5.09 -32.54 20.18
C ILE A 111 -6.29 -32.01 20.96
N GLY A 112 -7.48 -32.61 20.78
CA GLY A 112 -8.69 -32.24 21.51
C GLY A 112 -8.66 -32.51 23.02
N ASN A 113 -7.64 -33.20 23.53
CA ASN A 113 -7.45 -33.41 24.97
C ASN A 113 -6.87 -32.18 25.67
N LEU A 114 -6.36 -31.20 24.92
CA LEU A 114 -5.74 -29.97 25.44
C LEU A 114 -6.79 -28.95 25.88
N ILE A 115 -7.72 -29.36 26.75
CA ILE A 115 -8.91 -28.57 27.13
C ILE A 115 -8.60 -27.22 27.77
N ASN A 116 -7.38 -27.02 28.27
CA ASN A 116 -6.88 -25.77 28.87
C ASN A 116 -6.16 -24.84 27.87
N LEU A 117 -6.08 -25.24 26.59
CA LEU A 117 -5.44 -24.45 25.56
C LEU A 117 -6.25 -23.18 25.30
N TYR A 118 -5.57 -22.04 25.37
CA TYR A 118 -6.16 -20.70 25.27
C TYR A 118 -5.79 -20.03 23.94
N GLU A 119 -4.55 -20.24 23.49
CA GLU A 119 -4.00 -19.72 22.24
C GLU A 119 -3.43 -20.86 21.38
N PHE A 120 -3.90 -20.95 20.14
CA PHE A 120 -3.43 -21.93 19.17
C PHE A 120 -3.07 -21.26 17.84
N TYR A 121 -1.80 -21.32 17.47
CA TYR A 121 -1.26 -20.72 16.24
C TYR A 121 -0.82 -21.78 15.23
N PHE A 122 -1.25 -21.61 13.98
CA PHE A 122 -0.97 -22.45 12.79
C PHE A 122 -0.58 -21.62 11.57
N HIS A 123 -0.12 -20.38 11.77
CA HIS A 123 0.10 -19.49 10.65
C HIS A 123 1.15 -20.07 9.70
N GLY A 124 0.84 -20.28 8.42
CA GLY A 124 1.79 -20.80 7.43
C GLY A 124 2.02 -22.31 7.46
N CYS A 125 1.09 -23.10 8.01
CA CYS A 125 1.05 -24.56 7.80
C CYS A 125 0.54 -24.89 6.38
N LEU A 126 1.40 -24.68 5.38
CA LEU A 126 1.03 -24.75 3.95
C LEU A 126 0.44 -26.11 3.52
N SER A 127 0.87 -27.22 4.12
CA SER A 127 0.46 -28.59 3.77
C SER A 127 -0.74 -29.11 4.58
N LEU A 128 -1.27 -28.34 5.53
CA LEU A 128 -2.36 -28.79 6.40
C LEU A 128 -3.66 -28.86 5.59
N VAL A 129 -4.20 -30.07 5.41
CA VAL A 129 -5.38 -30.31 4.56
C VAL A 129 -6.70 -30.20 5.33
N GLU A 130 -6.71 -30.67 6.59
CA GLU A 130 -7.89 -30.73 7.44
C GLU A 130 -7.53 -30.52 8.92
N LEU A 131 -8.52 -30.07 9.71
CA LEU A 131 -8.47 -30.11 11.16
C LEU A 131 -9.28 -31.31 11.68
N PRO A 132 -8.80 -32.05 12.69
CA PRO A 132 -9.55 -33.16 13.27
C PRO A 132 -10.81 -32.63 13.97
N SER A 133 -11.90 -33.41 13.94
CA SER A 133 -13.14 -33.03 14.61
C SER A 133 -12.98 -32.80 16.12
N SER A 134 -11.95 -33.39 16.74
CA SER A 134 -11.63 -33.16 18.15
C SER A 134 -11.16 -31.74 18.46
N ILE A 135 -10.86 -30.88 17.47
CA ILE A 135 -10.55 -29.46 17.69
C ILE A 135 -11.66 -28.76 18.49
N GLY A 136 -12.92 -29.17 18.28
CA GLY A 136 -14.08 -28.63 19.01
C GLY A 136 -14.10 -28.93 20.51
N ASN A 137 -13.19 -29.80 21.02
CA ASN A 137 -13.07 -30.08 22.45
C ASN A 137 -12.21 -29.04 23.19
N LEU A 138 -11.54 -28.12 22.47
CA LEU A 138 -10.72 -27.06 23.04
C LEU A 138 -11.57 -25.92 23.61
N ILE A 139 -12.43 -26.24 24.58
CA ILE A 139 -13.47 -25.33 25.10
C ILE A 139 -12.93 -24.04 25.75
N SER A 140 -11.64 -24.01 26.14
CA SER A 140 -10.98 -22.82 26.70
C SER A 140 -10.33 -21.93 25.63
N LEU A 141 -10.39 -22.31 24.35
CA LEU A 141 -9.67 -21.62 23.29
C LEU A 141 -10.31 -20.26 22.99
N GLU A 142 -9.53 -19.19 23.11
CA GLU A 142 -9.96 -17.83 22.81
C GLU A 142 -9.40 -17.33 21.47
N ILE A 143 -8.25 -17.86 21.06
CA ILE A 143 -7.53 -17.39 19.87
C ILE A 143 -7.11 -18.59 19.02
N LEU A 144 -7.58 -18.61 17.77
CA LEU A 144 -7.19 -19.59 16.76
C LEU A 144 -6.70 -18.88 15.49
N TYR A 145 -5.40 -19.02 15.19
CA TYR A 145 -4.79 -18.48 13.97
C TYR A 145 -4.46 -19.61 13.00
N LEU A 146 -5.06 -19.60 11.82
CA LEU A 146 -4.88 -20.55 10.72
C LEU A 146 -4.45 -19.84 9.42
N SER A 147 -4.05 -18.57 9.49
CA SER A 147 -3.74 -17.81 8.28
C SER A 147 -2.60 -18.44 7.47
N ARG A 148 -2.65 -18.33 6.14
CA ARG A 148 -1.74 -19.00 5.19
C ARG A 148 -1.74 -20.54 5.28
N CYS A 149 -2.81 -21.19 5.74
CA CYS A 149 -3.00 -22.64 5.52
C CYS A 149 -3.59 -22.89 4.13
N SER A 150 -2.78 -22.72 3.08
CA SER A 150 -3.27 -22.70 1.69
C SER A 150 -3.90 -24.01 1.21
N SER A 151 -3.60 -25.15 1.83
CA SER A 151 -4.18 -26.47 1.49
C SER A 151 -5.43 -26.83 2.29
N LEU A 152 -5.84 -26.00 3.26
CA LEU A 152 -7.00 -26.27 4.10
C LEU A 152 -8.28 -26.09 3.28
N VAL A 153 -9.02 -27.18 3.07
CA VAL A 153 -10.21 -27.18 2.19
C VAL A 153 -11.50 -26.85 2.95
N GLU A 154 -11.61 -27.32 4.19
CA GLU A 154 -12.79 -27.14 5.05
C GLU A 154 -12.42 -27.05 6.53
N LEU A 155 -13.34 -26.50 7.32
CA LEU A 155 -13.29 -26.60 8.79
C LEU A 155 -14.29 -27.66 9.26
N PRO A 156 -13.95 -28.47 10.27
CA PRO A 156 -14.88 -29.45 10.82
C PRO A 156 -16.06 -28.74 11.48
N SER A 157 -17.25 -29.33 11.40
CA SER A 157 -18.46 -28.77 12.04
C SER A 157 -18.32 -28.59 13.55
N SER A 158 -17.43 -29.33 14.20
CA SER A 158 -17.13 -29.18 15.62
C SER A 158 -16.45 -27.85 15.99
N ILE A 159 -15.98 -27.05 15.02
CA ILE A 159 -15.44 -25.70 15.28
C ILE A 159 -16.45 -24.82 16.03
N GLY A 160 -17.76 -25.04 15.80
CA GLY A 160 -18.83 -24.33 16.50
C GLY A 160 -18.92 -24.61 17.99
N ASN A 161 -18.23 -25.63 18.51
CA ASN A 161 -18.19 -25.95 19.94
C ASN A 161 -17.22 -25.04 20.72
N LEU A 162 -16.38 -24.26 20.03
CA LEU A 162 -15.41 -23.36 20.64
C LEU A 162 -16.09 -22.08 21.16
N THR A 163 -17.00 -22.21 22.13
CA THR A 163 -17.88 -21.12 22.56
C THR A 163 -17.15 -19.94 23.20
N ASN A 164 -15.90 -20.09 23.64
CA ASN A 164 -15.06 -19.01 24.17
C ASN A 164 -14.20 -18.32 23.10
N LEU A 165 -14.22 -18.80 21.85
CA LEU A 165 -13.37 -18.28 20.80
C LEU A 165 -13.72 -16.82 20.49
N ASN A 166 -12.75 -15.94 20.69
CA ASN A 166 -12.85 -14.50 20.48
C ASN A 166 -12.33 -14.10 19.10
N LYS A 167 -11.27 -14.77 18.64
CA LYS A 167 -10.61 -14.47 17.37
C LYS A 167 -10.35 -15.74 16.57
N LEU A 168 -10.81 -15.71 15.31
CA LEU A 168 -10.53 -16.71 14.29
C LEU A 168 -9.90 -16.02 13.07
N ASP A 169 -8.68 -16.41 12.71
CA ASP A 169 -8.01 -15.90 11.52
C ASP A 169 -7.76 -17.02 10.51
N LEU A 170 -8.43 -16.96 9.38
CA LEU A 170 -8.33 -17.88 8.25
C LEU A 170 -7.75 -17.18 7.01
N SER A 171 -7.17 -15.99 7.17
CA SER A 171 -6.69 -15.20 6.02
C SER A 171 -5.69 -15.99 5.18
N LYS A 172 -5.75 -15.89 3.85
CA LYS A 172 -4.89 -16.62 2.90
C LYS A 172 -5.03 -18.15 2.98
N CYS A 173 -6.17 -18.68 3.45
CA CYS A 173 -6.56 -20.08 3.23
C CYS A 173 -7.18 -20.21 1.84
N SER A 174 -6.34 -20.17 0.80
CA SER A 174 -6.78 -20.04 -0.59
C SER A 174 -7.64 -21.19 -1.11
N SER A 175 -7.56 -22.38 -0.51
CA SER A 175 -8.37 -23.56 -0.89
C SER A 175 -9.67 -23.72 -0.09
N LEU A 176 -9.93 -22.85 0.89
CA LEU A 176 -11.13 -22.93 1.73
C LEU A 176 -12.36 -22.58 0.88
N VAL A 177 -13.27 -23.55 0.71
CA VAL A 177 -14.43 -23.39 -0.19
C VAL A 177 -15.66 -22.82 0.54
N GLU A 178 -15.87 -23.24 1.79
CA GLU A 178 -16.98 -22.78 2.62
C GLU A 178 -16.65 -22.82 4.11
N LEU A 179 -17.41 -22.07 4.90
CA LEU A 179 -17.43 -22.20 6.36
C LEU A 179 -18.59 -23.11 6.80
N PRO A 180 -18.40 -23.99 7.79
CA PRO A 180 -19.48 -24.82 8.31
C PRO A 180 -20.56 -23.95 8.96
N SER A 181 -21.82 -24.35 8.85
CA SER A 181 -22.95 -23.64 9.46
C SER A 181 -22.83 -23.52 10.98
N SER A 182 -22.08 -24.39 11.63
CA SER A 182 -21.79 -24.33 13.06
C SER A 182 -20.94 -23.12 13.48
N ILE A 183 -20.33 -22.38 12.55
CA ILE A 183 -19.61 -21.13 12.87
C ILE A 183 -20.51 -20.13 13.62
N GLY A 184 -21.82 -20.13 13.34
CA GLY A 184 -22.80 -19.30 14.01
C GLY A 184 -23.01 -19.64 15.50
N ASN A 185 -22.50 -20.77 15.98
CA ASN A 185 -22.59 -21.15 17.40
C ASN A 185 -21.50 -20.48 18.24
N ILE A 186 -20.49 -19.87 17.61
CA ILE A 186 -19.39 -19.19 18.29
C ILE A 186 -19.82 -17.77 18.71
N ILE A 187 -20.77 -17.69 19.64
CA ILE A 187 -21.46 -16.45 20.04
C ILE A 187 -20.54 -15.36 20.64
N ASN A 188 -19.35 -15.74 21.11
CA ASN A 188 -18.35 -14.82 21.67
C ASN A 188 -17.31 -14.34 20.64
N LEU A 189 -17.41 -14.78 19.38
CA LEU A 189 -16.47 -14.39 18.33
C LEU A 189 -16.59 -12.90 18.07
N ARG A 190 -15.48 -12.19 18.22
CA ARG A 190 -15.35 -10.74 17.97
C ARG A 190 -14.63 -10.44 16.67
N LYS A 191 -13.72 -11.32 16.23
CA LYS A 191 -12.90 -11.06 15.05
C LYS A 191 -12.84 -12.30 14.17
N LEU A 192 -13.31 -12.18 12.94
CA LEU A 192 -13.23 -13.19 11.90
C LEU A 192 -12.48 -12.62 10.69
N TYR A 193 -11.32 -13.17 10.39
CA TYR A 193 -10.52 -12.75 9.23
C TYR A 193 -10.55 -13.83 8.16
N LEU A 194 -10.99 -13.48 6.96
CA LEU A 194 -11.10 -14.34 5.78
C LEU A 194 -10.40 -13.72 4.56
N SER A 195 -9.60 -12.67 4.74
CA SER A 195 -8.94 -11.99 3.63
C SER A 195 -8.11 -12.96 2.79
N GLU A 196 -8.15 -12.84 1.45
CA GLU A 196 -7.44 -13.71 0.49
C GLU A 196 -7.85 -15.19 0.56
N CYS A 197 -9.07 -15.51 1.01
CA CYS A 197 -9.68 -16.84 0.80
C CYS A 197 -10.27 -16.93 -0.62
N SER A 198 -9.39 -17.04 -1.62
CA SER A 198 -9.76 -16.91 -3.04
C SER A 198 -10.77 -17.95 -3.55
N SER A 199 -10.91 -19.11 -2.91
CA SER A 199 -11.88 -20.15 -3.29
C SER A 199 -13.20 -20.11 -2.51
N LEU A 200 -13.34 -19.19 -1.56
CA LEU A 200 -14.53 -19.09 -0.71
C LEU A 200 -15.73 -18.64 -1.56
N LEU A 201 -16.73 -19.52 -1.73
CA LEU A 201 -17.86 -19.27 -2.62
C LEU A 201 -18.99 -18.47 -1.94
N LYS A 202 -19.24 -18.75 -0.66
CA LYS A 202 -20.35 -18.18 0.12
C LYS A 202 -20.04 -18.20 1.62
N LEU A 203 -20.75 -17.35 2.36
CA LEU A 203 -20.82 -17.45 3.82
C LEU A 203 -22.11 -18.18 4.24
N PRO A 204 -22.09 -19.00 5.30
CA PRO A 204 -23.30 -19.64 5.81
C PRO A 204 -24.25 -18.60 6.43
N SER A 205 -25.56 -18.81 6.30
CA SER A 205 -26.57 -17.93 6.90
C SER A 205 -26.52 -17.85 8.43
N SER A 206 -25.89 -18.82 9.08
CA SER A 206 -25.64 -18.80 10.52
C SER A 206 -24.63 -17.73 10.94
N ILE A 207 -23.90 -17.10 10.02
CA ILE A 207 -23.00 -15.98 10.34
C ILE A 207 -23.73 -14.86 11.08
N GLY A 208 -25.01 -14.64 10.75
CA GLY A 208 -25.84 -13.61 11.41
C GLY A 208 -26.18 -13.91 12.87
N ASN A 209 -25.86 -15.11 13.39
CA ASN A 209 -26.02 -15.44 14.81
C ASN A 209 -24.88 -14.88 15.67
N ILE A 210 -23.76 -14.46 15.06
CA ILE A 210 -22.58 -13.95 15.74
C ILE A 210 -22.76 -12.45 16.04
N ILE A 211 -23.77 -12.12 16.86
CA ILE A 211 -24.18 -10.74 17.13
C ILE A 211 -23.09 -9.86 17.79
N ASN A 212 -22.07 -10.48 18.39
CA ASN A 212 -20.93 -9.82 19.03
C ASN A 212 -19.71 -9.64 18.10
N LEU A 213 -19.80 -10.10 16.85
CA LEU A 213 -18.71 -9.97 15.88
C LEU A 213 -18.43 -8.49 15.67
N GLN A 214 -17.20 -8.02 15.92
CA GLN A 214 -16.76 -6.63 15.78
C GLN A 214 -16.01 -6.37 14.47
N LYS A 215 -15.38 -7.39 13.89
CA LYS A 215 -14.58 -7.28 12.67
C LYS A 215 -14.76 -8.52 11.80
N LEU A 216 -15.18 -8.30 10.56
CA LEU A 216 -15.15 -9.28 9.48
C LEU A 216 -14.33 -8.71 8.32
N CYS A 217 -13.28 -9.40 7.92
CA CYS A 217 -12.48 -9.03 6.75
C CYS A 217 -12.66 -10.06 5.65
N LEU A 218 -13.14 -9.64 4.48
CA LEU A 218 -13.37 -10.47 3.29
C LEU A 218 -12.53 -9.99 2.09
N THR A 219 -11.59 -9.07 2.29
CA THR A 219 -10.70 -8.53 1.26
C THR A 219 -10.15 -9.64 0.36
N ARG A 220 -10.20 -9.49 -0.97
CA ARG A 220 -9.65 -10.45 -1.94
C ARG A 220 -10.24 -11.86 -1.87
N CYS A 221 -11.49 -12.01 -1.45
CA CYS A 221 -12.27 -13.26 -1.64
C CYS A 221 -12.83 -13.30 -3.07
N SER A 222 -11.96 -13.51 -4.06
CA SER A 222 -12.28 -13.30 -5.48
C SER A 222 -13.38 -14.21 -6.04
N SER A 223 -13.65 -15.37 -5.43
CA SER A 223 -14.74 -16.30 -5.84
C SER A 223 -16.05 -16.13 -5.06
N LEU A 224 -16.11 -15.19 -4.10
CA LEU A 224 -17.32 -14.95 -3.30
C LEU A 224 -18.40 -14.34 -4.20
N VAL A 225 -19.50 -15.07 -4.40
CA VAL A 225 -20.56 -14.67 -5.35
C VAL A 225 -21.67 -13.86 -4.70
N GLU A 226 -22.00 -14.19 -3.45
CA GLU A 226 -23.11 -13.58 -2.70
C GLU A 226 -22.80 -13.50 -1.19
N LEU A 227 -23.50 -12.59 -0.51
CA LEU A 227 -23.55 -12.52 0.95
C LEU A 227 -24.93 -13.00 1.44
N PRO A 228 -25.01 -13.78 2.53
CA PRO A 228 -26.30 -14.21 3.06
C PRO A 228 -27.07 -13.02 3.65
N SER A 229 -28.40 -13.04 3.53
CA SER A 229 -29.29 -12.00 4.11
C SER A 229 -29.18 -11.84 5.62
N SER A 230 -28.66 -12.85 6.31
CA SER A 230 -28.35 -12.80 7.74
C SER A 230 -27.20 -11.85 8.08
N ILE A 231 -26.41 -11.38 7.11
CA ILE A 231 -25.29 -10.47 7.35
C ILE A 231 -25.73 -9.16 8.01
N GLY A 232 -26.98 -8.72 7.75
CA GLY A 232 -27.55 -7.53 8.37
C GLY A 232 -27.87 -7.66 9.86
N ASN A 233 -27.76 -8.87 10.44
CA ASN A 233 -27.96 -9.08 11.87
C ASN A 233 -26.71 -8.76 12.71
N LEU A 234 -25.58 -8.47 12.06
CA LEU A 234 -24.32 -8.17 12.74
C LEU A 234 -24.37 -6.72 13.27
N ILE A 235 -24.39 -6.55 14.60
CA ILE A 235 -24.69 -5.28 15.27
C ILE A 235 -23.47 -4.35 15.44
N SER A 236 -22.29 -4.72 14.98
CA SER A 236 -21.06 -4.04 15.44
C SER A 236 -20.60 -2.83 14.64
N PHE A 237 -19.93 -1.91 15.34
CA PHE A 237 -18.94 -0.96 14.83
C PHE A 237 -17.90 -1.67 13.95
N TRP A 238 -18.17 -1.69 12.65
CA TRP A 238 -17.50 -2.61 11.75
C TRP A 238 -16.68 -1.85 10.70
N GLU A 239 -15.42 -2.25 10.58
CA GLU A 239 -14.62 -2.05 9.38
C GLU A 239 -14.93 -3.22 8.46
N SER A 240 -15.85 -3.01 7.50
CA SER A 240 -16.03 -3.95 6.39
C SER A 240 -14.94 -3.65 5.42
N ASP A 241 -14.16 -4.67 5.13
CA ASP A 241 -13.37 -4.65 3.92
C ASP A 241 -13.82 -5.84 3.07
N LEU A 242 -14.61 -5.55 2.04
CA LEU A 242 -14.95 -6.47 0.95
C LEU A 242 -14.23 -6.09 -0.34
N SER A 243 -13.15 -5.31 -0.25
CA SER A 243 -12.40 -4.92 -1.43
C SER A 243 -11.89 -6.16 -2.18
N GLU A 244 -11.79 -6.05 -3.50
CA GLU A 244 -11.31 -7.07 -4.42
C GLU A 244 -12.10 -8.40 -4.37
N CYS A 245 -13.38 -8.38 -3.98
CA CYS A 245 -14.32 -9.49 -4.15
C CYS A 245 -14.89 -9.51 -5.59
N SER A 246 -14.04 -9.82 -6.57
CA SER A 246 -14.34 -9.61 -8.00
C SER A 246 -15.55 -10.35 -8.55
N SER A 247 -15.98 -11.47 -7.94
CA SER A 247 -17.15 -12.26 -8.38
C SER A 247 -18.46 -11.88 -7.68
N LEU A 248 -18.45 -10.93 -6.73
CA LEU A 248 -19.63 -10.53 -6.00
C LEU A 248 -20.59 -9.79 -6.93
N VAL A 249 -21.77 -10.37 -7.19
CA VAL A 249 -22.73 -9.86 -8.19
C VAL A 249 -23.76 -8.92 -7.56
N GLU A 250 -24.25 -9.29 -6.38
CA GLU A 250 -25.31 -8.57 -5.68
C GLU A 250 -25.07 -8.51 -4.17
N LEU A 251 -25.70 -7.54 -3.53
CA LEU A 251 -25.70 -7.39 -2.07
C LEU A 251 -27.12 -7.60 -1.54
N PRO A 252 -27.28 -8.32 -0.41
CA PRO A 252 -28.59 -8.50 0.18
C PRO A 252 -29.13 -7.17 0.73
N SER A 253 -30.45 -6.97 0.67
CA SER A 253 -31.10 -5.77 1.22
C SER A 253 -30.84 -5.57 2.72
N SER A 254 -30.52 -6.63 3.45
CA SER A 254 -30.11 -6.59 4.84
C SER A 254 -28.82 -5.78 5.11
N ILE A 255 -28.01 -5.50 4.08
CA ILE A 255 -26.79 -4.67 4.24
C ILE A 255 -27.11 -3.30 4.84
N GLY A 256 -28.31 -2.78 4.58
CA GLY A 256 -28.80 -1.52 5.12
C GLY A 256 -29.05 -1.50 6.63
N ASN A 257 -29.04 -2.67 7.29
CA ASN A 257 -29.21 -2.77 8.74
C ASN A 257 -27.89 -2.60 9.51
N LEU A 258 -26.75 -2.58 8.82
CA LEU A 258 -25.44 -2.44 9.43
C LEU A 258 -25.26 -1.05 10.05
N ILE A 259 -24.55 -0.98 11.17
CA ILE A 259 -24.19 0.28 11.85
C ILE A 259 -22.68 0.49 11.68
N ILE A 260 -22.30 1.13 10.57
CA ILE A 260 -20.91 1.25 10.13
C ILE A 260 -20.57 2.67 9.67
N GLN A 261 -19.29 3.01 9.74
CA GLN A 261 -18.77 4.32 9.29
C GLN A 261 -18.04 4.22 7.95
N LYS A 262 -17.50 3.04 7.61
CA LYS A 262 -16.76 2.82 6.37
C LYS A 262 -17.22 1.53 5.71
N LEU A 263 -17.45 1.60 4.41
CA LEU A 263 -17.81 0.46 3.60
C LEU A 263 -16.97 0.50 2.32
N ASP A 264 -16.11 -0.50 2.18
CA ASP A 264 -15.20 -0.64 1.04
C ASP A 264 -15.60 -1.86 0.21
N PHE A 265 -16.06 -1.57 -1.02
CA PHE A 265 -16.35 -2.52 -2.09
C PHE A 265 -15.40 -2.31 -3.28
N SER A 266 -14.29 -1.59 -3.10
CA SER A 266 -13.36 -1.31 -4.19
C SER A 266 -12.90 -2.62 -4.86
N GLY A 267 -12.84 -2.68 -6.19
CA GLY A 267 -12.48 -3.90 -6.93
C GLY A 267 -13.57 -4.99 -7.00
N CYS A 268 -14.81 -4.74 -6.54
CA CYS A 268 -15.95 -5.63 -6.79
C CYS A 268 -16.44 -5.50 -8.25
N SER A 269 -15.64 -5.95 -9.21
CA SER A 269 -15.85 -5.68 -10.64
C SER A 269 -17.12 -6.29 -11.25
N SER A 270 -17.70 -7.32 -10.63
CA SER A 270 -18.97 -7.95 -11.06
C SER A 270 -20.23 -7.35 -10.42
N LEU A 271 -20.08 -6.43 -9.46
CA LEU A 271 -21.22 -5.83 -8.75
C LEU A 271 -22.04 -4.98 -9.72
N VAL A 272 -23.30 -5.35 -9.95
CA VAL A 272 -24.15 -4.70 -10.96
C VAL A 272 -24.96 -3.55 -10.38
N GLU A 273 -25.45 -3.71 -9.15
CA GLU A 273 -26.31 -2.73 -8.47
C GLU A 273 -26.05 -2.73 -6.96
N LEU A 274 -26.42 -1.62 -6.31
CA LEU A 274 -26.50 -1.53 -4.86
C LEU A 274 -27.98 -1.57 -4.43
N PRO A 275 -28.33 -2.31 -3.36
CA PRO A 275 -29.69 -2.33 -2.85
C PRO A 275 -30.08 -0.96 -2.31
N SER A 276 -31.35 -0.57 -2.48
CA SER A 276 -31.87 0.71 -1.98
C SER A 276 -31.73 0.87 -0.46
N SER A 277 -31.64 -0.23 0.28
CA SER A 277 -31.38 -0.23 1.72
C SER A 277 -30.01 0.33 2.10
N ILE A 278 -29.06 0.50 1.17
CA ILE A 278 -27.79 1.17 1.46
C ILE A 278 -28.00 2.55 2.09
N GLY A 279 -29.06 3.27 1.69
CA GLY A 279 -29.45 4.56 2.24
C GLY A 279 -29.89 4.53 3.72
N ASN A 280 -30.09 3.33 4.30
CA ASN A 280 -30.46 3.19 5.71
C ASN A 280 -29.25 3.25 6.65
N ILE A 281 -28.02 3.14 6.11
CA ILE A 281 -26.76 3.20 6.88
C ILE A 281 -26.42 4.66 7.19
N ILE A 282 -27.27 5.34 7.96
CA ILE A 282 -27.15 6.79 8.23
C ILE A 282 -25.86 7.20 8.95
N THR A 283 -25.12 6.24 9.52
CA THR A 283 -23.81 6.43 10.17
C THR A 283 -22.63 6.42 9.20
N LEU A 284 -22.85 6.07 7.92
CA LEU A 284 -21.78 5.89 6.94
C LEU A 284 -21.10 7.23 6.62
N GLN A 285 -19.77 7.25 6.72
CA GLN A 285 -18.91 8.40 6.44
C GLN A 285 -18.07 8.20 5.17
N GLU A 286 -17.74 6.96 4.82
CA GLU A 286 -16.92 6.64 3.65
C GLU A 286 -17.52 5.44 2.91
N LEU A 287 -17.86 5.65 1.63
CA LEU A 287 -18.27 4.61 0.71
C LEU A 287 -17.29 4.58 -0.47
N ASP A 288 -16.54 3.47 -0.56
CA ASP A 288 -15.62 3.22 -1.67
C ASP A 288 -16.18 2.10 -2.56
N LEU A 289 -16.41 2.45 -3.83
CA LEU A 289 -16.90 1.60 -4.91
C LEU A 289 -15.90 1.60 -6.07
N SER A 290 -14.65 1.99 -5.83
CA SER A 290 -13.63 2.08 -6.88
C SER A 290 -13.53 0.78 -7.67
N GLU A 291 -13.28 0.84 -8.97
CA GLU A 291 -13.14 -0.32 -9.87
C GLU A 291 -14.35 -1.29 -9.88
N CYS A 292 -15.55 -0.85 -9.41
CA CYS A 292 -16.82 -1.55 -9.64
C CYS A 292 -17.28 -1.36 -11.09
N SER A 293 -16.51 -1.90 -12.03
CA SER A 293 -16.68 -1.65 -13.47
C SER A 293 -18.01 -2.12 -14.07
N SER A 294 -18.74 -3.01 -13.38
CA SER A 294 -20.09 -3.45 -13.79
C SER A 294 -21.24 -2.62 -13.22
N LEU A 295 -20.97 -1.75 -12.25
CA LEU A 295 -21.99 -0.95 -11.56
C LEU A 295 -22.60 0.07 -12.52
N VAL A 296 -23.91 0.01 -12.72
CA VAL A 296 -24.61 0.83 -13.73
C VAL A 296 -25.16 2.14 -13.14
N GLU A 297 -25.67 2.09 -11.91
CA GLU A 297 -26.24 3.26 -11.24
C GLU A 297 -26.10 3.13 -9.71
N LEU A 298 -26.23 4.27 -9.03
CA LEU A 298 -26.43 4.30 -7.58
C LEU A 298 -27.92 4.41 -7.28
N PRO A 299 -28.44 3.77 -6.21
CA PRO A 299 -29.82 3.95 -5.82
C PRO A 299 -30.05 5.37 -5.31
N SER A 300 -31.23 5.95 -5.57
CA SER A 300 -31.60 7.31 -5.11
C SER A 300 -31.54 7.47 -3.59
N SER A 301 -31.70 6.37 -2.86
CA SER A 301 -31.57 6.31 -1.40
C SER A 301 -30.17 6.64 -0.89
N ILE A 302 -29.14 6.65 -1.74
CA ILE A 302 -27.80 7.11 -1.35
C ILE A 302 -27.86 8.54 -0.78
N GLY A 303 -28.83 9.36 -1.20
CA GLY A 303 -29.05 10.69 -0.63
C GLY A 303 -29.56 10.74 0.80
N ASN A 304 -29.90 9.61 1.41
CA ASN A 304 -30.21 9.53 2.84
C ASN A 304 -28.96 9.50 3.72
N LEU A 305 -27.77 9.29 3.13
CA LEU A 305 -26.50 9.18 3.85
C LEU A 305 -25.95 10.55 4.28
N ARG A 306 -26.60 11.18 5.27
CA ARG A 306 -26.29 12.56 5.69
C ARG A 306 -24.90 12.75 6.30
N MET A 307 -24.30 11.68 6.83
CA MET A 307 -22.95 11.67 7.41
C MET A 307 -21.87 11.31 6.39
N LEU A 308 -22.21 11.02 5.13
CA LEU A 308 -21.26 10.58 4.12
C LEU A 308 -20.31 11.74 3.77
N MET A 309 -19.05 11.58 4.15
CA MET A 309 -17.97 12.54 3.88
C MET A 309 -17.23 12.23 2.58
N LYS A 310 -17.15 10.96 2.20
CA LYS A 310 -16.43 10.51 1.01
C LYS A 310 -17.25 9.51 0.21
N LEU A 311 -17.41 9.81 -1.08
CA LEU A 311 -17.96 8.90 -2.07
C LEU A 311 -16.93 8.70 -3.18
N ILE A 312 -16.42 7.47 -3.31
CA ILE A 312 -15.36 7.13 -4.26
C ILE A 312 -15.94 6.12 -5.26
N LEU A 313 -15.96 6.50 -6.53
CA LEU A 313 -16.51 5.77 -7.68
C LEU A 313 -15.45 5.63 -8.78
N GLN A 314 -14.18 5.77 -8.43
CA GLN A 314 -13.07 5.72 -9.41
C GLN A 314 -13.21 4.45 -10.27
N GLY A 315 -13.03 4.51 -11.59
CA GLY A 315 -13.05 3.33 -12.46
C GLY A 315 -14.43 2.67 -12.65
N CYS A 316 -15.52 3.24 -12.12
CA CYS A 316 -16.89 2.76 -12.37
C CYS A 316 -17.34 3.09 -13.82
N SER A 317 -16.80 2.37 -14.80
CA SER A 317 -16.90 2.71 -16.22
C SER A 317 -18.31 2.63 -16.83
N LYS A 318 -19.27 1.97 -16.17
CA LYS A 318 -20.67 1.86 -16.61
C LYS A 318 -21.63 2.86 -15.95
N ILE A 319 -21.18 3.61 -14.94
CA ILE A 319 -22.02 4.63 -14.33
C ILE A 319 -22.28 5.75 -15.34
N GLN A 320 -23.55 5.91 -15.71
CA GLN A 320 -23.99 6.94 -16.65
C GLN A 320 -24.48 8.21 -15.93
N VAL A 321 -25.14 8.03 -14.78
CA VAL A 321 -25.77 9.11 -14.02
C VAL A 321 -25.60 8.82 -12.54
N ILE A 322 -25.27 9.85 -11.77
CA ILE A 322 -25.42 9.84 -10.31
C ILE A 322 -26.80 10.44 -10.02
N PRO A 323 -27.63 9.87 -9.13
CA PRO A 323 -29.02 10.30 -9.03
C PRO A 323 -29.13 11.80 -8.72
N THR A 324 -30.10 12.43 -9.35
CA THR A 324 -30.31 13.88 -9.23
C THR A 324 -31.10 14.20 -7.96
N ASN A 325 -30.94 15.42 -7.44
CA ASN A 325 -31.61 15.91 -6.23
C ASN A 325 -31.26 15.15 -4.94
N ILE A 326 -30.04 14.61 -4.87
CA ILE A 326 -29.49 14.01 -3.66
C ILE A 326 -28.82 15.10 -2.80
N ILE A 327 -29.20 15.16 -1.52
CA ILE A 327 -28.58 16.06 -0.54
C ILE A 327 -27.65 15.25 0.38
N LEU A 328 -26.34 15.33 0.11
CA LEU A 328 -25.30 14.71 0.95
C LEU A 328 -24.60 15.77 1.80
N ASP A 329 -25.28 16.29 2.83
CA ASP A 329 -24.85 17.48 3.59
C ASP A 329 -23.38 17.44 4.03
N SER A 330 -22.85 16.28 4.42
CA SER A 330 -21.47 16.14 4.90
C SER A 330 -20.42 15.82 3.83
N LEU A 331 -20.80 15.70 2.56
CA LEU A 331 -19.89 15.24 1.50
C LEU A 331 -18.77 16.25 1.26
N GLU A 332 -17.54 15.82 1.53
CA GLU A 332 -16.31 16.60 1.35
C GLU A 332 -15.51 16.13 0.14
N LYS A 333 -15.53 14.82 -0.18
CA LYS A 333 -14.82 14.23 -1.32
C LYS A 333 -15.79 13.48 -2.22
N LEU A 334 -15.81 13.86 -3.50
CA LEU A 334 -16.42 13.07 -4.57
C LEU A 334 -15.36 12.73 -5.61
N ASP A 335 -15.13 11.44 -5.81
CA ASP A 335 -14.20 10.93 -6.81
C ASP A 335 -14.94 10.07 -7.82
N VAL A 336 -15.09 10.55 -9.06
CA VAL A 336 -15.69 9.82 -10.18
C VAL A 336 -14.68 9.63 -11.30
N THR A 337 -13.38 9.61 -10.95
CA THR A 337 -12.29 9.49 -11.91
C THR A 337 -12.45 8.22 -12.75
N GLY A 338 -12.47 8.31 -14.07
CA GLY A 338 -12.61 7.14 -14.94
C GLY A 338 -14.03 6.58 -15.05
N CYS A 339 -15.05 7.27 -14.53
CA CYS A 339 -16.46 7.01 -14.88
C CYS A 339 -16.72 7.43 -16.33
N SER A 340 -16.24 6.64 -17.30
CA SER A 340 -16.15 7.00 -18.71
C SER A 340 -17.48 7.13 -19.45
N GLN A 341 -18.60 6.75 -18.82
CA GLN A 341 -19.95 6.95 -19.34
C GLN A 341 -20.72 8.06 -18.62
N LEU A 342 -20.14 8.68 -17.59
CA LEU A 342 -20.82 9.71 -16.80
C LEU A 342 -20.93 11.00 -17.61
N THR A 343 -22.14 11.38 -18.02
CA THR A 343 -22.38 12.55 -18.90
C THR A 343 -22.82 13.80 -18.16
N SER A 344 -23.36 13.67 -16.95
CA SER A 344 -23.93 14.78 -16.20
C SER A 344 -23.50 14.75 -14.73
N PHE A 345 -23.27 15.93 -14.17
CA PHE A 345 -22.97 16.07 -12.75
C PHE A 345 -24.26 16.29 -11.93
N PRO A 346 -24.47 15.56 -10.82
CA PRO A 346 -25.64 15.74 -9.96
C PRO A 346 -25.59 17.08 -9.21
N VAL A 347 -26.75 17.67 -8.92
CA VAL A 347 -26.82 18.76 -7.94
C VAL A 347 -26.59 18.16 -6.55
N ILE A 348 -25.43 18.41 -5.97
CA ILE A 348 -25.01 17.88 -4.67
C ILE A 348 -24.67 18.99 -3.67
N SER A 349 -24.33 18.58 -2.44
CA SER A 349 -24.02 19.41 -1.29
C SER A 349 -23.01 20.53 -1.52
N THR A 350 -23.06 21.55 -0.65
CA THR A 350 -22.20 22.73 -0.68
C THR A 350 -20.83 22.53 -0.02
N ASN A 351 -20.61 21.41 0.68
CA ASN A 351 -19.42 21.18 1.51
C ASN A 351 -18.24 20.50 0.78
N ILE A 352 -18.30 20.38 -0.55
CA ILE A 352 -17.25 19.74 -1.35
C ILE A 352 -15.92 20.47 -1.18
N ARG A 353 -14.89 19.70 -0.81
CA ARG A 353 -13.50 20.13 -0.66
C ARG A 353 -12.59 19.56 -1.74
N GLN A 354 -12.89 18.33 -2.19
CA GLN A 354 -12.14 17.59 -3.19
C GLN A 354 -13.10 17.03 -4.25
N LEU A 355 -12.86 17.37 -5.51
CA LEU A 355 -13.67 16.91 -6.63
C LEU A 355 -12.81 16.36 -7.76
N MET A 356 -12.96 15.07 -8.04
CA MET A 356 -12.23 14.39 -9.12
C MET A 356 -13.21 13.95 -10.22
N LEU A 357 -13.17 14.62 -11.37
CA LEU A 357 -14.01 14.39 -12.55
C LEU A 357 -13.22 13.87 -13.77
N ARG A 358 -11.94 13.53 -13.59
CA ARG A 358 -11.07 13.11 -14.69
C ARG A 358 -11.64 11.89 -15.42
N GLY A 359 -11.59 11.88 -16.75
CA GLY A 359 -11.99 10.72 -17.55
C GLY A 359 -13.49 10.45 -17.54
N THR A 360 -14.29 11.49 -17.28
CA THR A 360 -15.75 11.47 -17.46
C THR A 360 -16.13 12.13 -18.79
N LEU A 361 -17.39 11.98 -19.23
CA LEU A 361 -17.94 12.70 -20.38
C LEU A 361 -18.60 14.04 -19.98
N ILE A 362 -18.40 14.49 -18.73
CA ILE A 362 -18.90 15.78 -18.26
C ILE A 362 -18.14 16.89 -18.98
N LYS A 363 -18.88 17.69 -19.74
CA LYS A 363 -18.34 18.77 -20.58
C LYS A 363 -18.53 20.15 -20.01
N ASP A 364 -19.28 20.32 -18.93
CA ASP A 364 -19.57 21.63 -18.33
C ASP A 364 -19.07 21.62 -16.88
N VAL A 365 -18.59 22.77 -16.41
CA VAL A 365 -18.27 22.94 -14.99
C VAL A 365 -19.58 22.88 -14.19
N PRO A 366 -19.70 22.04 -13.15
CA PRO A 366 -20.93 21.95 -12.37
C PRO A 366 -21.36 23.30 -11.79
N LEU A 367 -22.60 23.74 -12.04
CA LEU A 367 -23.11 25.02 -11.51
C LEU A 367 -23.06 25.09 -9.97
N SER A 368 -23.13 23.94 -9.29
CA SER A 368 -22.98 23.81 -7.83
C SER A 368 -21.62 24.31 -7.30
N ILE A 369 -20.60 24.44 -8.16
CA ILE A 369 -19.29 24.99 -7.80
C ILE A 369 -19.39 26.43 -7.25
N LYS A 370 -20.47 27.16 -7.58
CA LYS A 370 -20.78 28.49 -7.01
C LYS A 370 -20.92 28.47 -5.49
N SER A 371 -21.27 27.33 -4.92
CA SER A 371 -21.55 27.20 -3.49
C SER A 371 -20.41 26.53 -2.69
N TRP A 372 -19.33 26.08 -3.33
CA TRP A 372 -18.25 25.33 -2.70
C TRP A 372 -17.11 26.23 -2.21
N SER A 373 -17.34 26.97 -1.14
CA SER A 373 -16.34 27.86 -0.53
C SER A 373 -15.11 27.13 0.06
N GLY A 374 -15.17 25.80 0.20
CA GLY A 374 -14.08 24.97 0.73
C GLY A 374 -13.29 24.17 -0.32
N LEU A 375 -13.62 24.30 -1.62
CA LEU A 375 -13.01 23.52 -2.70
C LEU A 375 -11.53 23.89 -2.89
N HIS A 376 -10.62 22.95 -2.66
CA HIS A 376 -9.18 23.18 -2.80
C HIS A 376 -8.44 22.18 -3.70
N ASP A 377 -9.02 21.02 -3.99
CA ASP A 377 -8.51 20.03 -4.97
C ASP A 377 -9.58 19.81 -6.04
N LEU A 378 -9.29 20.21 -7.28
CA LEU A 378 -10.18 20.09 -8.43
C LEU A 378 -9.43 19.41 -9.59
N ARG A 379 -9.91 18.24 -10.00
CA ARG A 379 -9.33 17.49 -11.13
C ARG A 379 -10.37 17.28 -12.19
N ILE A 380 -10.16 17.86 -13.38
CA ILE A 380 -11.15 17.88 -14.46
C ILE A 380 -10.48 17.55 -15.80
N THR A 381 -11.23 16.91 -16.70
CA THR A 381 -10.76 16.69 -18.08
C THR A 381 -10.82 18.00 -18.86
N TYR A 382 -11.93 18.73 -18.77
CA TYR A 382 -12.25 19.94 -19.52
C TYR A 382 -12.34 21.17 -18.60
N CYS A 383 -12.10 22.39 -19.12
CA CYS A 383 -12.14 23.62 -18.30
C CYS A 383 -12.62 24.93 -18.97
N LYS A 384 -13.30 24.90 -20.14
CA LYS A 384 -13.52 26.14 -20.93
C LYS A 384 -14.32 27.23 -20.20
N ASP A 385 -15.15 26.90 -19.21
CA ASP A 385 -15.99 27.88 -18.50
C ASP A 385 -15.56 28.16 -17.05
N LEU A 386 -14.41 27.64 -16.59
CA LEU A 386 -14.02 27.82 -15.18
C LEU A 386 -13.78 29.30 -14.81
N GLU A 387 -13.44 30.14 -15.81
CA GLU A 387 -13.29 31.59 -15.65
C GLU A 387 -14.57 32.31 -15.23
N GLU A 388 -15.75 31.73 -15.49
CA GLU A 388 -17.03 32.29 -15.05
C GLU A 388 -17.22 32.23 -13.52
N PHE A 389 -16.31 31.56 -12.81
CA PHE A 389 -16.40 31.28 -11.37
C PHE A 389 -15.15 31.80 -10.63
N PRO A 390 -14.94 33.14 -10.54
CA PRO A 390 -13.70 33.72 -10.01
C PRO A 390 -13.41 33.33 -8.55
N HIS A 391 -14.45 33.12 -7.73
CA HIS A 391 -14.28 32.68 -6.33
C HIS A 391 -13.61 31.31 -6.22
N VAL A 392 -13.76 30.44 -7.24
CA VAL A 392 -13.13 29.12 -7.29
C VAL A 392 -11.62 29.28 -7.53
N LEU A 393 -11.24 30.20 -8.41
CA LEU A 393 -9.83 30.50 -8.73
C LEU A 393 -9.07 31.03 -7.50
N ASP A 394 -9.76 31.64 -6.53
CA ASP A 394 -9.15 32.12 -5.28
C ASP A 394 -8.89 31.02 -4.23
N ILE A 395 -9.48 29.83 -4.40
CA ILE A 395 -9.45 28.77 -3.37
C ILE A 395 -8.67 27.54 -3.85
N ILE A 396 -8.71 27.21 -5.15
CA ILE A 396 -8.02 26.04 -5.71
C ILE A 396 -6.52 26.06 -5.40
N THR A 397 -6.04 24.91 -4.90
CA THR A 397 -4.61 24.67 -4.65
C THR A 397 -4.02 23.59 -5.55
N GLU A 398 -4.83 22.68 -6.08
CA GLU A 398 -4.40 21.67 -7.06
C GLU A 398 -5.36 21.66 -8.25
N LEU A 399 -4.80 21.73 -9.46
CA LEU A 399 -5.53 21.66 -10.73
C LEU A 399 -4.89 20.57 -11.60
N GLU A 400 -5.68 19.58 -12.01
CA GLU A 400 -5.29 18.61 -13.03
C GLU A 400 -6.14 18.83 -14.28
N LEU A 401 -5.48 18.98 -15.43
CA LEU A 401 -6.06 19.07 -16.76
C LEU A 401 -5.68 17.82 -17.55
N ASN A 402 -6.68 17.19 -18.17
CA ASN A 402 -6.47 15.98 -18.97
C ASN A 402 -7.39 15.97 -20.19
N ASP A 403 -6.97 16.65 -21.25
CA ASP A 403 -7.70 16.72 -22.52
C ASP A 403 -6.74 16.84 -23.70
N ASN A 404 -6.90 15.93 -24.66
CA ASN A 404 -6.10 15.85 -25.88
C ASN A 404 -6.32 17.07 -26.80
N GLU A 405 -7.39 17.84 -26.60
CA GLU A 405 -7.79 18.98 -27.41
C GLU A 405 -7.26 20.33 -26.88
N ILE A 406 -6.60 20.36 -25.72
CA ILE A 406 -5.99 21.58 -25.19
C ILE A 406 -4.75 21.95 -26.03
N GLU A 407 -4.86 22.99 -26.84
CA GLU A 407 -3.73 23.57 -27.61
C GLU A 407 -2.91 24.58 -26.79
N GLU A 408 -3.59 25.34 -25.93
CA GLU A 408 -3.00 26.35 -25.04
C GLU A 408 -3.67 26.28 -23.67
N ILE A 409 -2.87 26.44 -22.60
CA ILE A 409 -3.43 26.55 -21.24
C ILE A 409 -4.16 27.88 -21.12
N PRO A 410 -5.43 27.90 -20.65
CA PRO A 410 -6.17 29.14 -20.51
C PRO A 410 -5.48 30.16 -19.62
N THR A 411 -5.57 31.45 -19.99
CA THR A 411 -4.85 32.55 -19.32
C THR A 411 -5.28 32.75 -17.87
N TRP A 412 -6.53 32.40 -17.52
CA TRP A 412 -7.04 32.48 -16.15
C TRP A 412 -6.33 31.52 -15.18
N VAL A 413 -5.61 30.48 -15.66
CA VAL A 413 -4.79 29.62 -14.78
C VAL A 413 -3.72 30.43 -14.06
N ASN A 414 -3.19 31.49 -14.69
CA ASN A 414 -2.27 32.43 -14.05
C ASN A 414 -2.95 33.27 -12.95
N GLY A 415 -4.27 33.43 -13.01
CA GLY A 415 -5.08 34.12 -12.01
C GLY A 415 -5.31 33.32 -10.72
N ILE A 416 -4.99 32.02 -10.70
CA ILE A 416 -5.21 31.16 -9.52
C ILE A 416 -4.11 31.41 -8.49
N SER A 417 -4.29 32.45 -7.68
CA SER A 417 -3.28 32.96 -6.76
C SER A 417 -2.79 31.94 -5.73
N ARG A 418 -3.59 30.92 -5.40
CA ARG A 418 -3.25 29.87 -4.42
C ARG A 418 -2.80 28.54 -5.04
N LEU A 419 -2.68 28.45 -6.36
CA LEU A 419 -2.33 27.21 -7.06
C LEU A 419 -0.94 26.72 -6.62
N ARG A 420 -0.89 25.54 -5.99
CA ARG A 420 0.33 24.88 -5.54
C ARG A 420 0.76 23.77 -6.50
N ARG A 421 -0.18 23.13 -7.19
CA ARG A 421 0.12 22.04 -8.12
C ARG A 421 -0.71 22.16 -9.40
N LEU A 422 -0.04 22.08 -10.54
CA LEU A 422 -0.65 21.97 -11.86
C LEU A 422 -0.20 20.65 -12.49
N VAL A 423 -1.17 19.82 -12.85
CA VAL A 423 -0.94 18.56 -13.56
C VAL A 423 -1.52 18.67 -14.97
N LEU A 424 -0.73 18.36 -15.98
CA LEU A 424 -1.10 18.34 -17.40
C LEU A 424 -0.85 16.91 -17.89
N ASN A 425 -1.89 16.11 -18.04
CA ASN A 425 -1.72 14.71 -18.41
C ASN A 425 -2.41 14.43 -19.74
N LYS A 426 -1.70 13.84 -20.71
CA LYS A 426 -2.21 13.57 -22.07
C LYS A 426 -2.72 14.82 -22.79
N CYS A 427 -2.19 16.01 -22.50
CA CYS A 427 -2.50 17.20 -23.30
C CYS A 427 -1.71 17.16 -24.62
N THR A 428 -2.07 16.24 -25.52
CA THR A 428 -1.24 15.88 -26.69
C THR A 428 -1.09 16.98 -27.72
N LYS A 429 -2.04 17.93 -27.80
CA LYS A 429 -1.99 19.10 -28.69
C LYS A 429 -1.39 20.34 -28.05
N LEU A 430 -1.06 20.30 -26.74
CA LEU A 430 -0.57 21.47 -26.02
C LEU A 430 0.79 21.90 -26.59
N VAL A 431 0.88 23.10 -27.15
CA VAL A 431 2.11 23.59 -27.80
C VAL A 431 3.01 24.37 -26.83
N SER A 432 2.42 25.09 -25.88
CA SER A 432 3.18 25.89 -24.94
C SER A 432 2.53 26.02 -23.56
N VAL A 433 3.36 26.13 -22.53
CA VAL A 433 2.93 26.49 -21.17
C VAL A 433 3.15 27.99 -20.96
N PRO A 434 2.11 28.77 -20.63
CA PRO A 434 2.21 30.22 -20.40
C PRO A 434 2.89 30.53 -19.05
N GLN A 435 2.93 31.81 -18.67
CA GLN A 435 3.32 32.20 -17.32
C GLN A 435 2.36 31.61 -16.28
N LEU A 436 2.92 30.93 -15.29
CA LEU A 436 2.21 30.28 -14.21
C LEU A 436 2.29 31.11 -12.91
N PRO A 437 1.33 30.96 -11.98
CA PRO A 437 1.29 31.78 -10.78
C PRO A 437 2.50 31.50 -9.89
N GLY A 438 3.02 32.55 -9.24
CA GLY A 438 4.21 32.45 -8.37
C GLY A 438 4.04 31.57 -7.13
N SER A 439 2.80 31.19 -6.79
CA SER A 439 2.48 30.24 -5.71
C SER A 439 2.73 28.78 -6.09
N LEU A 440 2.94 28.48 -7.37
CA LEU A 440 3.10 27.12 -7.88
C LEU A 440 4.34 26.45 -7.29
N LYS A 441 4.14 25.25 -6.72
CA LYS A 441 5.19 24.40 -6.16
C LYS A 441 5.48 23.18 -7.03
N HIS A 442 4.51 22.72 -7.81
CA HIS A 442 4.60 21.50 -8.61
C HIS A 442 3.99 21.73 -9.99
N LEU A 443 4.75 21.45 -11.05
CA LEU A 443 4.26 21.33 -12.42
C LEU A 443 4.57 19.90 -12.91
N ASP A 444 3.52 19.10 -13.12
CA ASP A 444 3.63 17.75 -13.64
C ASP A 444 2.99 17.69 -15.04
N ALA A 445 3.78 17.75 -16.10
CA ALA A 445 3.36 17.51 -17.47
C ALA A 445 3.78 16.10 -17.92
N GLU A 446 2.82 15.26 -18.28
CA GLU A 446 3.04 13.88 -18.69
C GLU A 446 2.33 13.61 -20.02
N ASN A 447 3.03 12.98 -20.98
CA ASN A 447 2.49 12.67 -22.31
C ASN A 447 1.97 13.91 -23.07
N CYS A 448 2.61 15.07 -22.89
CA CYS A 448 2.31 16.29 -23.64
C CYS A 448 3.18 16.35 -24.91
N GLU A 449 2.90 15.47 -25.86
CA GLU A 449 3.78 15.18 -27.01
C GLU A 449 4.07 16.40 -27.92
N SER A 450 3.12 17.34 -28.02
CA SER A 450 3.29 18.55 -28.83
C SER A 450 3.92 19.72 -28.09
N LEU A 451 4.27 19.56 -26.81
CA LEU A 451 4.78 20.66 -26.00
C LEU A 451 6.16 21.09 -26.47
N GLU A 452 6.23 22.27 -27.09
CA GLU A 452 7.46 22.82 -27.66
C GLU A 452 8.11 23.87 -26.75
N ARG A 453 7.30 24.71 -26.09
CA ARG A 453 7.78 25.96 -25.47
C ARG A 453 7.28 26.12 -24.04
N LEU A 454 8.14 26.67 -23.18
CA LEU A 454 7.78 27.21 -21.88
C LEU A 454 7.96 28.72 -21.95
N ALA A 455 6.90 29.48 -21.72
CA ALA A 455 6.95 30.94 -21.73
C ALA A 455 7.45 31.53 -20.40
N CYS A 456 7.63 30.71 -19.36
CA CYS A 456 7.77 31.16 -17.99
C CYS A 456 9.18 30.95 -17.40
N SER A 457 9.72 31.96 -16.71
CA SER A 457 10.57 31.72 -15.54
C SER A 457 9.67 31.27 -14.39
N PHE A 458 10.08 30.27 -13.62
CA PHE A 458 9.32 29.82 -12.46
C PHE A 458 9.64 30.73 -11.28
N PRO A 459 8.71 31.61 -10.83
CA PRO A 459 9.03 32.61 -9.81
C PRO A 459 9.35 31.99 -8.44
N ASN A 460 8.86 30.77 -8.21
CA ASN A 460 9.13 30.02 -7.00
C ASN A 460 10.43 29.21 -7.15
N PRO A 461 11.51 29.57 -6.44
CA PRO A 461 12.80 28.86 -6.51
C PRO A 461 12.74 27.46 -5.87
N LYS A 462 11.60 27.09 -5.28
CA LYS A 462 11.34 25.76 -4.69
C LYS A 462 10.38 24.93 -5.54
N VAL A 463 10.15 25.30 -6.81
CA VAL A 463 9.29 24.53 -7.71
C VAL A 463 9.88 23.13 -7.97
N CYS A 464 9.01 22.16 -8.21
CA CYS A 464 9.35 20.84 -8.70
C CYS A 464 8.71 20.67 -10.07
N LEU A 465 9.51 20.27 -11.06
CA LEU A 465 9.12 20.22 -12.46
C LEU A 465 9.24 18.78 -12.95
N LYS A 466 8.15 18.20 -13.45
CA LYS A 466 8.18 16.90 -14.10
C LYS A 466 7.62 17.07 -15.50
N LEU A 467 8.48 16.98 -16.52
CA LEU A 467 8.08 16.95 -17.91
C LEU A 467 8.45 15.57 -18.45
N ILE A 468 7.49 14.66 -18.38
CA ILE A 468 7.63 13.26 -18.77
C ILE A 468 7.03 13.12 -20.16
N ASP A 469 7.77 12.47 -21.06
CA ASP A 469 7.35 12.20 -22.44
C ASP A 469 6.94 13.45 -23.24
N CYS A 470 7.49 14.62 -22.88
CA CYS A 470 7.28 15.91 -23.57
C CYS A 470 8.30 16.12 -24.71
N TRP A 471 8.35 15.18 -25.66
CA TRP A 471 9.50 15.00 -26.56
C TRP A 471 9.82 16.17 -27.51
N LYS A 472 8.83 17.00 -27.85
CA LYS A 472 9.04 18.18 -28.74
C LYS A 472 9.59 19.41 -28.01
N LEU A 473 9.85 19.32 -26.71
CA LEU A 473 10.36 20.45 -25.94
C LEU A 473 11.65 20.98 -26.56
N ASN A 474 11.65 22.24 -26.98
CA ASN A 474 12.78 22.85 -27.66
C ASN A 474 13.96 23.11 -26.71
N GLU A 475 15.13 23.43 -27.27
CA GLU A 475 16.35 23.68 -26.51
C GLU A 475 16.17 24.76 -25.46
N LYS A 476 15.54 25.88 -25.83
CA LYS A 476 15.24 26.99 -24.90
C LYS A 476 14.40 26.55 -23.70
N GLY A 477 13.36 25.73 -23.92
CA GLY A 477 12.51 25.20 -22.86
C GLY A 477 13.26 24.25 -21.92
N ARG A 478 14.11 23.38 -22.48
CA ARG A 478 14.99 22.51 -21.68
C ARG A 478 15.97 23.34 -20.85
N ASP A 479 16.59 24.35 -21.45
CA ASP A 479 17.50 25.26 -20.78
C ASP A 479 16.83 25.99 -19.63
N THR A 480 15.58 26.45 -19.81
CA THR A 480 14.79 27.06 -18.73
C THR A 480 14.63 26.11 -17.53
N ILE A 481 14.28 24.84 -17.74
CA ILE A 481 14.15 23.85 -16.66
C ILE A 481 15.52 23.59 -16.00
N ILE A 482 16.55 23.42 -16.82
CA ILE A 482 17.92 23.16 -16.36
C ILE A 482 18.49 24.37 -15.61
N GLN A 483 18.05 25.60 -15.87
CA GLN A 483 18.49 26.80 -15.13
C GLN A 483 17.62 27.10 -13.91
N THR A 484 16.37 26.65 -13.90
CA THR A 484 15.43 26.89 -12.80
C THR A 484 15.91 26.24 -11.50
N SER A 485 15.90 26.98 -10.39
CA SER A 485 16.16 26.40 -9.08
C SER A 485 14.97 25.55 -8.63
N THR A 486 15.24 24.35 -8.13
CA THR A 486 14.20 23.38 -7.75
C THR A 486 14.41 22.85 -6.35
N SER A 487 13.33 22.62 -5.59
CA SER A 487 13.43 22.17 -4.19
C SER A 487 13.85 20.71 -4.00
N LYS A 488 13.75 19.88 -5.04
CA LYS A 488 14.11 18.45 -5.00
C LYS A 488 14.86 18.05 -6.25
N TYR A 489 14.13 17.86 -7.35
CA TYR A 489 14.66 17.55 -8.66
C TYR A 489 13.67 18.01 -9.74
N ALA A 490 14.14 18.11 -10.98
CA ALA A 490 13.34 18.19 -12.18
C ALA A 490 13.58 16.98 -13.09
N ILE A 491 12.51 16.51 -13.74
CA ILE A 491 12.55 15.49 -14.80
C ILE A 491 12.26 16.19 -16.12
N LEU A 492 13.08 15.93 -17.13
CA LEU A 492 12.83 16.39 -18.50
C LEU A 492 13.27 15.33 -19.52
N PRO A 493 12.71 15.34 -20.74
CA PRO A 493 13.11 14.38 -21.77
C PRO A 493 14.54 14.65 -22.25
N GLY A 494 15.35 13.61 -22.40
CA GLY A 494 16.73 13.73 -22.87
C GLY A 494 17.49 12.42 -22.85
N LYS A 495 18.23 12.15 -23.92
CA LYS A 495 18.98 10.89 -24.12
C LYS A 495 20.43 10.96 -23.68
N GLU A 496 20.94 12.17 -23.43
CA GLU A 496 22.34 12.43 -23.08
C GLU A 496 22.42 13.64 -22.13
N VAL A 497 23.43 13.66 -21.26
CA VAL A 497 23.65 14.79 -20.34
C VAL A 497 24.11 16.04 -21.13
N PRO A 498 23.35 17.16 -21.06
CA PRO A 498 23.61 18.34 -21.87
C PRO A 498 25.00 18.95 -21.67
N VAL A 499 25.58 19.51 -22.73
CA VAL A 499 26.86 20.26 -22.72
C VAL A 499 26.89 21.40 -21.70
N PHE A 500 25.72 21.91 -21.31
CA PHE A 500 25.54 22.88 -20.24
C PHE A 500 26.15 22.43 -18.89
N PHE A 501 26.21 21.12 -18.62
CA PHE A 501 26.92 20.57 -17.46
C PHE A 501 28.42 20.52 -17.78
N THR A 502 29.21 21.38 -17.13
CA THR A 502 30.62 21.60 -17.48
C THR A 502 31.50 20.38 -17.28
N TYR A 503 31.15 19.52 -16.32
CA TYR A 503 31.85 18.25 -16.06
C TYR A 503 30.87 17.11 -16.32
N ARG A 504 31.24 16.16 -17.20
CA ARG A 504 30.36 15.05 -17.62
C ARG A 504 31.12 13.73 -17.66
N ALA A 505 30.41 12.65 -17.38
CA ALA A 505 30.85 11.28 -17.63
C ALA A 505 29.84 10.61 -18.57
N THR A 506 30.22 10.42 -19.84
CA THR A 506 29.34 9.95 -20.93
C THR A 506 29.58 8.48 -21.33
N SER A 507 30.47 7.77 -20.63
CA SER A 507 30.79 6.36 -20.91
C SER A 507 30.63 5.51 -19.64
N GLY A 508 29.40 5.11 -19.33
CA GLY A 508 29.08 4.16 -18.25
C GLY A 508 29.56 4.57 -16.86
N GLY A 509 29.58 5.87 -16.58
CA GLY A 509 30.26 6.42 -15.41
C GLY A 509 29.29 7.06 -14.43
N SER A 510 29.16 6.49 -13.24
CA SER A 510 28.46 7.12 -12.10
C SER A 510 29.36 8.08 -11.30
N SER A 511 30.55 8.42 -11.82
CA SER A 511 31.52 9.24 -11.10
C SER A 511 32.31 10.15 -12.02
N LEU A 512 32.70 11.32 -11.52
CA LEU A 512 33.40 12.34 -12.29
C LEU A 512 34.39 13.13 -11.41
N GLY A 513 35.55 13.45 -11.97
CA GLY A 513 36.55 14.34 -11.35
C GLY A 513 36.36 15.79 -11.80
N VAL A 514 36.34 16.72 -10.85
CA VAL A 514 36.16 18.16 -11.07
C VAL A 514 37.38 18.91 -10.57
N LYS A 515 37.96 19.75 -11.44
CA LYS A 515 39.09 20.63 -11.10
C LYS A 515 38.66 22.08 -11.27
N PHE A 516 38.59 22.82 -10.17
CA PHE A 516 38.14 24.21 -10.16
C PHE A 516 39.29 25.17 -10.46
N ASN A 517 39.08 26.06 -11.44
CA ASN A 517 40.02 27.14 -11.75
C ASN A 517 39.73 28.38 -10.87
N GLN A 518 40.62 28.62 -9.88
CA GLN A 518 41.05 29.92 -9.31
C GLN A 518 40.57 30.45 -7.92
N ARG A 519 41.62 30.90 -7.19
CA ARG A 519 41.89 32.12 -6.38
C ARG A 519 41.11 32.51 -5.12
N ARG A 520 39.92 31.99 -4.82
CA ARG A 520 39.24 32.29 -3.53
C ARG A 520 38.94 31.01 -2.76
N ARG A 521 39.27 30.99 -1.46
CA ARG A 521 38.87 29.93 -0.52
C ARG A 521 37.35 29.97 -0.42
N ARG A 522 36.68 28.92 -0.93
CA ARG A 522 35.25 28.75 -0.74
C ARG A 522 35.04 27.97 0.55
N THR A 523 34.14 28.44 1.41
CA THR A 523 33.69 27.67 2.57
C THR A 523 32.47 26.80 2.22
N SER A 524 31.84 27.00 1.07
CA SER A 524 30.74 26.16 0.58
C SER A 524 30.81 25.97 -0.94
N LEU A 525 30.29 24.84 -1.43
CA LEU A 525 30.13 24.55 -2.84
C LEU A 525 28.68 24.18 -3.11
N ARG A 526 28.01 25.01 -3.92
CA ARG A 526 26.73 24.67 -4.55
C ARG A 526 26.94 24.24 -5.99
N PHE A 527 26.16 23.27 -6.43
CA PHE A 527 26.22 22.76 -7.79
C PHE A 527 24.84 22.27 -8.22
N LYS A 528 24.64 22.20 -9.54
CA LYS A 528 23.54 21.48 -10.16
C LYS A 528 24.08 20.19 -10.77
N ALA A 529 23.47 19.07 -10.40
CA ALA A 529 23.74 17.76 -10.94
C ALA A 529 22.71 17.39 -12.00
N CYS A 530 23.13 16.56 -12.95
CA CYS A 530 22.27 15.90 -13.92
C CYS A 530 22.66 14.43 -13.99
N ILE A 531 21.69 13.53 -13.99
CA ILE A 531 21.92 12.10 -14.22
C ILE A 531 20.94 11.55 -15.24
N LEU A 532 21.39 10.55 -15.99
CA LEU A 532 20.60 9.74 -16.91
C LEU A 532 20.62 8.30 -16.39
N LEU A 533 19.42 7.73 -16.20
CA LEU A 533 19.28 6.35 -15.73
C LEU A 533 19.16 5.38 -16.91
N VAL A 534 19.77 4.22 -16.75
CA VAL A 534 19.67 3.08 -17.69
C VAL A 534 19.23 1.83 -16.93
N ARG A 535 18.55 0.94 -17.64
CA ARG A 535 18.09 -0.34 -17.10
C ARG A 535 19.18 -1.40 -17.20
N LYS A 536 19.32 -2.21 -16.16
CA LYS A 536 20.23 -3.37 -16.14
C LYS A 536 19.65 -4.58 -16.88
N ASP A 537 18.31 -4.73 -16.90
CA ASP A 537 17.60 -5.87 -17.49
C ASP A 537 16.32 -5.46 -18.26
N ASP A 538 15.86 -6.30 -19.20
CA ASP A 538 14.68 -6.10 -20.06
C ASP A 538 13.32 -6.41 -19.39
N LYS A 539 13.29 -6.80 -18.11
CA LYS A 539 12.03 -7.18 -17.45
C LYS A 539 11.08 -5.98 -17.26
N ILE A 540 9.81 -6.21 -17.54
CA ILE A 540 8.71 -5.26 -17.30
C ILE A 540 8.25 -5.47 -15.85
N ASP A 541 8.51 -4.49 -14.95
CA ASP A 541 7.55 -4.02 -13.92
C ASP A 541 8.08 -3.15 -12.75
N CYS A 542 7.16 -2.23 -12.35
CA CYS A 542 6.73 -1.67 -11.06
C CYS A 542 7.58 -0.82 -10.09
N GLU A 543 8.90 -0.68 -10.18
CA GLU A 543 9.60 0.22 -9.24
C GLU A 543 9.44 1.70 -9.61
N LYS A 544 8.61 2.42 -8.83
CA LYS A 544 8.29 3.83 -9.09
C LYS A 544 9.35 4.82 -8.57
N TRP A 545 10.21 4.42 -7.62
CA TRP A 545 11.13 5.34 -6.95
C TRP A 545 12.50 4.72 -6.66
N GLY A 546 13.53 5.56 -6.54
CA GLY A 546 14.86 5.16 -6.10
C GLY A 546 15.65 6.34 -5.54
N SER A 547 16.64 6.08 -4.69
CA SER A 547 17.44 7.13 -4.04
C SER A 547 18.83 7.26 -4.67
N VAL A 548 19.25 8.50 -4.92
CA VAL A 548 20.61 8.82 -5.36
C VAL A 548 21.41 9.31 -4.16
N TYR A 549 22.55 8.68 -3.91
CA TYR A 549 23.53 9.13 -2.92
C TYR A 549 24.69 9.76 -3.66
N LEU A 550 25.05 10.98 -3.25
CA LEU A 550 26.19 11.71 -3.81
C LEU A 550 27.28 11.84 -2.76
N THR A 551 28.38 11.13 -2.98
CA THR A 551 29.61 11.24 -2.19
C THR A 551 30.61 12.12 -2.94
N ILE A 552 31.12 13.14 -2.27
CA ILE A 552 32.15 14.02 -2.79
C ILE A 552 33.44 13.75 -2.01
N VAL A 553 34.50 13.38 -2.72
CA VAL A 553 35.80 13.06 -2.13
C VAL A 553 36.78 14.16 -2.50
N ASP A 554 37.39 14.77 -1.49
CA ASP A 554 38.53 15.66 -1.70
C ASP A 554 39.77 14.82 -2.00
N LYS A 555 40.36 15.02 -3.19
CA LYS A 555 41.54 14.25 -3.62
C LYS A 555 42.80 14.58 -2.82
N GLN A 556 42.88 15.76 -2.23
CA GLN A 556 44.08 16.21 -1.50
C GLN A 556 44.08 15.72 -0.05
N SER A 557 42.94 15.86 0.64
CA SER A 557 42.81 15.44 2.04
C SER A 557 42.28 14.02 2.23
N GLY A 558 41.62 13.44 1.22
CA GLY A 558 40.87 12.19 1.34
C GLY A 558 39.53 12.33 2.08
N SER A 559 39.16 13.55 2.50
CA SER A 559 37.91 13.80 3.24
C SER A 559 36.70 13.49 2.37
N MET A 560 35.67 12.89 2.98
CA MET A 560 34.41 12.56 2.33
C MET A 560 33.31 13.50 2.82
N TYR A 561 32.60 14.08 1.86
CA TYR A 561 31.45 14.93 2.08
C TYR A 561 30.22 14.26 1.48
N TYR A 562 29.08 14.41 2.15
CA TYR A 562 27.81 13.88 1.70
C TYR A 562 26.90 15.05 1.37
N SER A 563 26.32 15.04 0.17
CA SER A 563 25.28 15.99 -0.19
C SER A 563 23.89 15.40 0.08
N GLU A 564 22.87 16.25 0.05
CA GLU A 564 21.48 15.80 0.17
C GLU A 564 21.16 14.74 -0.89
N SER A 565 20.47 13.69 -0.47
CA SER A 565 20.15 12.54 -1.31
C SER A 565 18.72 12.68 -1.84
N PRO A 566 18.52 13.00 -3.13
CA PRO A 566 17.18 13.07 -3.68
C PRO A 566 16.61 11.67 -3.91
N THR A 567 15.34 11.49 -3.53
CA THR A 567 14.54 10.34 -3.95
C THR A 567 13.86 10.67 -5.27
N LEU A 568 14.24 9.96 -6.33
CA LEU A 568 13.74 10.15 -7.69
C LEU A 568 12.50 9.30 -7.94
N GLY A 569 11.55 9.85 -8.70
CA GLY A 569 10.57 9.04 -9.44
C GLY A 569 9.47 9.82 -10.16
N PRO A 570 8.85 9.24 -11.21
CA PRO A 570 9.06 7.87 -11.71
C PRO A 570 10.45 7.64 -12.31
N LEU A 571 10.94 6.38 -12.25
CA LEU A 571 12.21 5.97 -12.87
C LEU A 571 11.98 5.68 -14.36
N LEU A 572 12.69 6.39 -15.22
CA LEU A 572 12.47 6.44 -16.65
C LEU A 572 13.80 6.39 -17.40
N THR A 573 13.83 5.64 -18.50
CA THR A 573 14.89 5.72 -19.49
C THR A 573 14.66 6.93 -20.41
N GLU A 574 15.70 7.44 -21.05
CA GLU A 574 15.62 8.58 -21.97
C GLU A 574 15.09 9.89 -21.33
N HIS A 575 15.20 9.98 -20.01
CA HIS A 575 14.85 11.16 -19.22
C HIS A 575 16.02 11.58 -18.34
N LEU A 576 16.21 12.89 -18.24
CA LEU A 576 17.24 13.52 -17.42
C LEU A 576 16.64 13.90 -16.07
N TYR A 577 17.39 13.61 -15.00
CA TYR A 577 17.09 14.04 -13.65
C TYR A 577 18.08 15.13 -13.25
N THR A 578 17.58 16.34 -13.02
CA THR A 578 18.42 17.46 -12.55
C THR A 578 18.07 17.83 -11.11
N PHE A 579 19.06 18.13 -10.29
CA PHE A 579 18.84 18.52 -8.88
C PHE A 579 19.99 19.39 -8.40
N GLU A 580 19.76 20.16 -7.35
CA GLU A 580 20.81 20.97 -6.71
C GLU A 580 21.38 20.23 -5.51
N GLY A 581 22.69 20.38 -5.31
CA GLY A 581 23.39 19.88 -4.14
C GLY A 581 24.29 20.96 -3.56
N GLY A 582 24.53 20.86 -2.26
CA GLY A 582 25.42 21.72 -1.51
C GLY A 582 26.31 20.90 -0.58
N VAL A 583 27.54 21.36 -0.37
CA VAL A 583 28.43 20.89 0.69
C VAL A 583 29.18 22.08 1.29
N GLU A 584 29.35 22.06 2.61
CA GLU A 584 30.11 23.07 3.36
C GLU A 584 31.52 22.56 3.70
N ASN A 585 32.40 23.48 4.07
CA ASN A 585 33.78 23.25 4.50
C ASN A 585 34.66 22.54 3.46
N VAL A 586 34.49 22.89 2.18
CA VAL A 586 35.28 22.34 1.08
C VAL A 586 36.40 23.31 0.70
N GLU A 587 37.61 23.06 1.22
CA GLU A 587 38.77 23.94 1.01
C GLU A 587 39.60 23.60 -0.24
N SER A 588 39.36 22.44 -0.86
CA SER A 588 40.14 21.88 -1.96
C SER A 588 39.63 22.30 -3.34
N THR A 589 40.56 22.37 -4.30
CA THR A 589 40.28 22.72 -5.71
C THR A 589 40.09 21.50 -6.61
N GLU A 590 40.33 20.29 -6.11
CA GLU A 590 40.16 19.04 -6.86
C GLU A 590 39.23 18.09 -6.10
N LEU A 591 38.00 17.95 -6.61
CA LEU A 591 36.96 17.13 -6.01
C LEU A 591 36.59 15.97 -6.92
N PHE A 592 36.21 14.84 -6.35
CA PHE A 592 35.70 13.69 -7.06
C PHE A 592 34.26 13.41 -6.62
N PHE A 593 33.33 13.51 -7.55
CA PHE A 593 31.91 13.27 -7.32
C PHE A 593 31.59 11.83 -7.69
N LYS A 594 30.98 11.09 -6.77
CA LYS A 594 30.53 9.72 -6.97
C LYS A 594 29.03 9.64 -6.68
N PHE A 595 28.27 9.39 -7.72
CA PHE A 595 26.86 9.07 -7.63
C PHE A 595 26.69 7.56 -7.43
N VAL A 596 25.85 7.19 -6.48
CA VAL A 596 25.45 5.81 -6.21
C VAL A 596 23.93 5.77 -6.24
N PHE A 597 23.37 4.93 -7.11
CA PHE A 597 21.94 4.72 -7.17
C PHE A 597 21.59 3.41 -6.46
N ASN A 598 20.80 3.49 -5.41
CA ASN A 598 20.40 2.31 -4.64
C ASN A 598 19.17 1.66 -5.27
N ASN A 599 19.42 0.87 -6.32
CA ASN A 599 18.39 0.11 -7.03
C ASN A 599 19.00 -1.11 -7.74
N ASP A 600 18.32 -2.26 -7.62
CA ASP A 600 18.81 -3.53 -8.17
C ASP A 600 18.70 -3.60 -9.70
N ARG A 601 17.78 -2.84 -10.31
CA ARG A 601 17.45 -2.90 -11.75
C ARG A 601 17.88 -1.68 -12.57
N TRP A 602 18.26 -0.60 -11.90
CA TRP A 602 18.63 0.66 -12.53
C TRP A 602 20.05 1.05 -12.16
N GLU A 603 20.73 1.72 -13.07
CA GLU A 603 22.04 2.34 -12.82
C GLU A 603 22.15 3.71 -13.50
N ILE A 604 23.20 4.44 -13.14
CA ILE A 604 23.51 5.75 -13.73
C ILE A 604 24.38 5.51 -14.95
N GLY A 605 23.81 5.71 -16.14
CA GLY A 605 24.54 5.59 -17.40
C GLY A 605 25.43 6.80 -17.66
N GLU A 606 24.89 8.00 -17.43
CA GLU A 606 25.62 9.26 -17.55
C GLU A 606 25.35 10.17 -16.36
N CYS A 607 26.34 11.00 -16.02
CA CYS A 607 26.17 12.05 -15.03
C CYS A 607 26.94 13.33 -15.40
N GLY A 608 26.49 14.46 -14.87
CA GLY A 608 27.15 15.74 -15.03
C GLY A 608 26.96 16.67 -13.84
N ILE A 609 27.92 17.58 -13.68
CA ILE A 609 27.96 18.59 -12.62
C ILE A 609 28.24 19.96 -13.23
N ARG A 610 27.46 20.94 -12.80
CA ARG A 610 27.67 22.37 -13.04
C ARG A 610 27.81 23.09 -11.71
N PRO A 611 28.97 23.69 -11.39
CA PRO A 611 29.10 24.55 -10.21
C PRO A 611 28.21 25.79 -10.32
N LEU A 612 27.58 26.19 -9.22
CA LEU A 612 26.85 27.45 -9.10
C LEU A 612 27.78 28.48 -8.44
N LEU A 613 27.91 29.69 -9.01
CA LEU A 613 28.75 30.74 -8.44
C LEU A 613 27.92 31.58 -7.46
N GLU A 614 28.52 32.04 -6.35
CA GLU A 614 27.85 32.89 -5.34
C GLU A 614 27.35 34.23 -5.90
N GLU A 615 27.73 34.61 -7.12
CA GLU A 615 27.27 35.83 -7.81
C GLU A 615 25.93 35.65 -8.58
N ASP A 616 25.43 34.42 -8.73
CA ASP A 616 24.18 34.15 -9.49
C ASP A 616 22.88 34.42 -8.68
N THR A 617 22.98 34.90 -7.43
CA THR A 617 21.81 35.17 -6.56
C THR A 617 21.40 36.64 -6.44
N HIS A 618 22.02 37.57 -7.19
CA HIS A 618 21.79 39.02 -7.03
C HIS A 618 21.23 39.79 -8.23
N VAL A 619 20.65 39.11 -9.22
CA VAL A 619 19.93 39.80 -10.30
C VAL A 619 18.50 39.27 -10.39
N GLU A 620 17.65 39.64 -9.44
CA GLU A 620 16.18 39.77 -9.61
C GLU A 620 15.53 40.43 -8.36
N SER A 621 16.16 41.48 -7.84
CA SER A 621 15.54 42.36 -6.84
C SER A 621 15.74 43.83 -7.23
N SER A 622 15.37 44.18 -8.45
CA SER A 622 15.17 45.57 -8.90
C SER A 622 14.53 45.63 -10.29
N ILE A 623 13.20 45.51 -10.33
CA ILE A 623 12.21 46.48 -10.85
C ILE A 623 10.84 45.83 -10.80
#